data_AF-A0A955MF48-F1
#
_entry.id   AF-A0A955MF48-F1
#
_cell.length_a   1.000
_cell.length_b   1.000
_cell.length_c   1.000
_cell.angle_alpha   90.00
_cell.angle_beta   90.00
_cell.angle_gamma   90.00
#
_symmetry.space_group_name_H-M   'P 1'
#
loop_
_entity.id
_entity.type
_entity.pdbx_description
1 polymer ?
#
loop_
_entity_poly.entity_id
_entity_poly.type
_entity_poly.pdbx_seq_one_letter_code
_entity_poly.pdbx_strand_id
1 'polypeptide(L)'
;IEKVQDPVTVVAESVVAEDAKVVSSGNQEEVAAEIIKEEAQKIVASEPEEVASVPAAPAVEAPVEPQVQQEIVQAQAESPPPTPEPVPEPPPPPPPPVEEKKPETPKLSAEEYGRILNLAGRQRMLSQKMSKEALFVLAGINPEVNKINLGKTRDLFVLTHKGLKEGSVELQLPETENKEILLQLATVEEIFEKLNPLFEKVISSGNLSQEDIGALQKDNLFLLKEMNQAVLMYEKEAGSVLQGDNTLTTIINLAGKQRMLSQKIAKEILFVYLNFNEDENQKALIETSKLFYKTLLGLKSGDGDLGLPGTTDSAILAQLDVIDNVWQNINPTIKTIEIMGNKGITRLEIAIIDALNPPLLVESNKAVVLFEQLAKSAQ
;
A
#
# COMPACT_ATOMS: atom_id res chain seq x y z
N ILE A 1 11.86 37.67 16.95
CA ILE A 1 12.68 36.45 16.81
C ILE A 1 12.55 35.68 18.12
N GLU A 2 11.42 34.99 18.29
CA GLU A 2 11.32 33.94 19.30
C GLU A 2 11.84 32.66 18.67
N LYS A 3 12.63 31.88 19.41
CA LYS A 3 13.02 30.54 18.99
C LYS A 3 11.81 29.64 19.19
N VAL A 4 11.12 29.30 18.09
CA VAL A 4 10.20 28.17 18.08
C VAL A 4 11.05 26.91 18.34
N GLN A 5 10.86 26.28 19.50
CA GLN A 5 11.43 24.95 19.76
C GLN A 5 10.59 23.90 19.05
N ASP A 6 11.24 22.90 18.45
CA ASP A 6 10.55 21.85 17.71
C ASP A 6 9.63 21.03 18.64
N PRO A 7 8.38 20.76 18.21
CA PRO A 7 7.41 20.04 19.05
C PRO A 7 7.87 18.62 19.38
N VAL A 8 8.71 18.01 18.55
CA VAL A 8 9.28 16.67 18.80
C VAL A 8 10.23 16.68 20.01
N THR A 9 11.01 17.75 20.21
CA THR A 9 11.94 17.84 21.35
C THR A 9 11.19 18.06 22.67
N VAL A 10 10.08 18.80 22.65
CA VAL A 10 9.23 19.02 23.83
C VAL A 10 8.50 17.74 24.28
N VAL A 11 8.14 16.86 23.34
CA VAL A 11 7.47 15.58 23.64
C VAL A 11 8.41 14.57 24.32
N ALA A 12 9.69 14.55 23.97
CA ALA A 12 10.69 13.73 24.66
C ALA A 12 10.81 14.10 26.15
N GLU A 13 10.77 15.40 26.48
CA GLU A 13 10.78 15.86 27.87
C GLU A 13 9.44 15.62 28.59
N SER A 14 8.29 15.70 27.89
CA SER A 14 6.98 15.53 28.53
C SER A 14 6.66 14.07 28.88
N VAL A 15 7.07 13.09 28.07
CA VAL A 15 6.86 11.67 28.37
C VAL A 15 7.70 11.21 29.57
N VAL A 16 8.91 11.76 29.73
CA VAL A 16 9.80 11.49 30.88
C VAL A 16 9.26 12.10 32.19
N ALA A 17 8.42 13.13 32.12
CA ALA A 17 7.92 13.83 33.30
C ALA A 17 6.78 13.11 34.05
N GLU A 18 5.99 12.26 33.37
CA GLU A 18 4.76 11.68 33.94
C GLU A 18 5.03 10.39 34.74
N ASP A 19 6.06 9.60 34.36
CA ASP A 19 6.41 8.31 34.99
C ASP A 19 7.42 8.41 36.15
N ALA A 20 7.72 9.62 36.65
CA ALA A 20 8.67 9.88 37.75
C ALA A 20 8.27 9.30 39.15
N LYS A 21 7.31 8.37 39.18
CA LYS A 21 6.96 7.51 40.32
C LYS A 21 6.64 6.09 39.85
N VAL A 22 7.66 5.27 39.56
CA VAL A 22 7.88 3.93 40.17
C VAL A 22 9.12 3.22 39.56
N VAL A 23 10.10 2.91 40.42
CA VAL A 23 11.23 1.96 40.21
C VAL A 23 12.35 2.43 39.23
N SER A 24 13.56 1.92 39.47
CA SER A 24 14.82 2.36 38.85
C SER A 24 15.07 1.76 37.47
N SER A 25 14.90 2.57 36.42
CA SER A 25 14.96 2.21 34.99
C SER A 25 15.95 3.06 34.18
N GLY A 26 16.66 4.01 34.81
CA GLY A 26 17.30 5.17 34.14
C GLY A 26 18.29 4.89 33.00
N ASN A 27 18.79 3.67 32.81
CA ASN A 27 19.64 3.31 31.67
C ASN A 27 18.85 2.87 30.41
N GLN A 28 17.58 2.47 30.55
CA GLN A 28 16.71 2.14 29.41
C GLN A 28 15.99 3.38 28.88
N GLU A 29 15.58 4.29 29.76
CA GLU A 29 14.98 5.59 29.38
C GLU A 29 15.97 6.48 28.65
N GLU A 30 17.24 6.55 29.09
CA GLU A 30 18.28 7.36 28.44
C GLU A 30 18.62 6.80 27.04
N VAL A 31 18.75 5.47 26.91
CA VAL A 31 18.94 4.81 25.59
C VAL A 31 17.71 4.96 24.69
N ALA A 32 16.50 4.84 25.22
CA ALA A 32 15.28 5.06 24.45
C ALA A 32 15.17 6.51 23.97
N ALA A 33 15.47 7.48 24.83
CA ALA A 33 15.50 8.89 24.48
C ALA A 33 16.58 9.20 23.43
N GLU A 34 17.75 8.57 23.51
CA GLU A 34 18.82 8.74 22.52
C GLU A 34 18.46 8.10 21.17
N ILE A 35 17.87 6.89 21.14
CA ILE A 35 17.32 6.28 19.92
C ILE A 35 16.22 7.14 19.30
N ILE A 36 15.25 7.61 20.09
CA ILE A 36 14.16 8.48 19.63
C ILE A 36 14.73 9.78 19.06
N LYS A 37 15.76 10.36 19.68
CA LYS A 37 16.43 11.59 19.25
C LYS A 37 17.27 11.40 17.99
N GLU A 38 17.98 10.28 17.85
CA GLU A 38 18.78 9.96 16.66
C GLU A 38 17.89 9.67 15.45
N GLU A 39 16.82 8.88 15.62
CA GLU A 39 15.87 8.59 14.54
C GLU A 39 15.02 9.81 14.17
N ALA A 40 14.60 10.64 15.14
CA ALA A 40 13.93 11.91 14.83
C ALA A 40 14.80 12.85 13.98
N GLN A 41 16.13 12.87 14.20
CA GLN A 41 17.06 13.64 13.38
C GLN A 41 17.21 13.08 11.95
N LYS A 42 17.11 11.75 11.77
CA LYS A 42 17.11 11.11 10.44
C LYS A 42 15.81 11.36 9.68
N ILE A 43 14.67 11.41 10.37
CA ILE A 43 13.35 11.70 9.76
C ILE A 43 13.33 13.10 9.12
N VAL A 44 13.88 14.12 9.80
CA VAL A 44 14.01 15.50 9.25
C VAL A 44 14.90 15.56 7.99
N ALA A 45 15.80 14.59 7.81
CA ALA A 45 16.69 14.52 6.65
C ALA A 45 16.20 13.59 5.52
N SER A 46 15.01 12.99 5.64
CA SER A 46 14.55 11.94 4.71
C SER A 46 13.06 11.98 4.36
N GLU A 47 12.45 13.17 4.34
CA GLU A 47 11.21 13.37 3.58
C GLU A 47 11.46 13.01 2.10
N PRO A 48 10.70 12.06 1.51
CA PRO A 48 10.75 11.85 0.08
C PRO A 48 9.98 12.99 -0.61
N GLU A 49 10.71 13.84 -1.35
CA GLU A 49 10.12 14.74 -2.35
C GLU A 49 9.46 13.93 -3.48
N GLU A 50 8.24 13.44 -3.26
CA GLU A 50 7.40 12.91 -4.34
C GLU A 50 5.91 13.26 -4.24
N VAL A 51 5.58 14.38 -3.58
CA VAL A 51 4.34 15.16 -3.87
C VAL A 51 4.60 16.66 -3.66
N ALA A 52 5.42 17.27 -4.52
CA ALA A 52 5.77 18.70 -4.42
C ALA A 52 5.56 19.50 -5.73
N SER A 53 4.58 19.12 -6.56
CA SER A 53 4.03 20.03 -7.57
C SER A 53 2.59 19.70 -7.95
N VAL A 54 1.66 20.63 -7.67
CA VAL A 54 0.64 21.20 -8.58
C VAL A 54 -0.30 22.10 -7.74
N PRO A 55 -0.67 23.31 -8.21
CA PRO A 55 -1.53 24.22 -7.46
C PRO A 55 -3.03 23.88 -7.56
N ALA A 56 -3.83 24.48 -6.69
CA ALA A 56 -5.28 24.25 -6.61
C ALA A 56 -6.02 24.47 -7.94
N ALA A 57 -6.88 23.52 -8.30
CA ALA A 57 -7.72 23.59 -9.50
C ALA A 57 -8.96 24.50 -9.29
N PRO A 58 -9.34 25.32 -10.29
CA PRO A 58 -10.64 25.99 -10.32
C PRO A 58 -11.76 25.04 -10.81
N ALA A 59 -13.01 25.40 -10.52
CA ALA A 59 -14.19 24.58 -10.78
C ALA A 59 -14.50 24.39 -12.28
N VAL A 60 -15.15 23.27 -12.61
CA VAL A 60 -15.61 22.89 -13.96
C VAL A 60 -17.10 23.17 -14.12
N GLU A 61 -17.48 23.91 -15.16
CA GLU A 61 -18.88 24.00 -15.63
C GLU A 61 -19.19 22.90 -16.67
N ALA A 62 -20.47 22.51 -16.76
CA ALA A 62 -20.95 21.34 -17.50
C ALA A 62 -21.04 21.56 -19.04
N PRO A 63 -20.97 20.49 -19.85
CA PRO A 63 -21.02 20.58 -21.32
C PRO A 63 -22.45 20.68 -21.88
N VAL A 64 -22.55 21.20 -23.11
CA VAL A 64 -23.79 21.34 -23.89
C VAL A 64 -23.76 20.42 -25.13
N GLU A 65 -24.89 19.81 -25.47
CA GLU A 65 -25.06 18.90 -26.62
C GLU A 65 -24.95 19.59 -28.01
N PRO A 66 -24.59 18.85 -29.08
CA PRO A 66 -24.55 19.37 -30.44
C PRO A 66 -25.89 19.20 -31.19
N GLN A 67 -26.24 20.17 -32.05
CA GLN A 67 -27.37 20.04 -32.98
C GLN A 67 -26.93 19.70 -34.41
N VAL A 68 -27.76 18.89 -35.08
CA VAL A 68 -27.61 18.46 -36.49
C VAL A 68 -28.35 19.42 -37.42
N GLN A 69 -27.78 19.73 -38.60
CA GLN A 69 -28.53 20.26 -39.73
C GLN A 69 -28.17 19.56 -41.06
N GLN A 70 -29.18 19.41 -41.90
CA GLN A 70 -29.14 18.87 -43.26
C GLN A 70 -29.49 19.97 -44.27
N GLU A 71 -28.90 19.95 -45.47
CA GLU A 71 -29.47 20.56 -46.69
C GLU A 71 -29.21 19.60 -47.88
N ILE A 72 -30.24 19.02 -48.49
CA ILE A 72 -31.13 19.51 -49.56
C ILE A 72 -30.65 19.08 -50.98
N VAL A 73 -31.64 18.73 -51.81
CA VAL A 73 -31.57 17.99 -53.07
C VAL A 73 -32.05 18.87 -54.23
N GLN A 74 -31.53 18.71 -55.45
CA GLN A 74 -32.29 18.54 -56.73
C GLN A 74 -31.47 18.81 -58.00
N ALA A 75 -31.58 17.93 -59.00
CA ALA A 75 -32.15 18.22 -60.34
C ALA A 75 -32.15 16.96 -61.23
N GLN A 76 -33.10 16.85 -62.17
CA GLN A 76 -33.29 15.72 -63.10
C GLN A 76 -33.20 16.17 -64.57
N ALA A 77 -32.87 15.23 -65.48
CA ALA A 77 -33.29 15.25 -66.89
C ALA A 77 -33.17 13.85 -67.54
N GLU A 78 -34.08 13.49 -68.45
CA GLU A 78 -34.07 12.28 -69.30
C GLU A 78 -33.59 12.60 -70.75
N SER A 79 -33.44 11.69 -71.73
CA SER A 79 -33.75 10.25 -71.95
C SER A 79 -32.57 9.63 -72.78
N PRO A 80 -32.66 8.60 -73.67
CA PRO A 80 -33.68 7.58 -74.04
C PRO A 80 -33.14 6.09 -73.92
N PRO A 81 -33.86 5.03 -74.36
CA PRO A 81 -33.56 3.63 -73.97
C PRO A 81 -32.58 2.87 -74.93
N PRO A 82 -32.08 1.67 -74.54
CA PRO A 82 -30.89 1.05 -75.14
C PRO A 82 -31.15 -0.03 -76.22
N THR A 83 -30.12 -0.29 -77.03
CA THR A 83 -29.95 -1.47 -77.90
C THR A 83 -29.27 -2.61 -77.12
N PRO A 84 -29.57 -3.91 -77.37
CA PRO A 84 -29.05 -5.00 -76.53
C PRO A 84 -27.63 -5.44 -76.91
N GLU A 85 -26.74 -5.44 -75.93
CA GLU A 85 -25.38 -6.03 -75.98
C GLU A 85 -25.27 -7.24 -75.03
N PRO A 86 -24.25 -8.11 -75.22
CA PRO A 86 -24.34 -9.51 -74.76
C PRO A 86 -24.19 -9.70 -73.25
N VAL A 87 -24.75 -10.81 -72.76
CA VAL A 87 -24.75 -11.24 -71.36
C VAL A 87 -23.31 -11.40 -70.84
N PRO A 88 -22.89 -10.66 -69.80
CA PRO A 88 -21.62 -10.92 -69.12
C PRO A 88 -21.73 -12.16 -68.20
N GLU A 89 -20.62 -12.88 -68.06
CA GLU A 89 -20.52 -14.05 -67.17
C GLU A 89 -20.82 -13.69 -65.69
N PRO A 90 -21.36 -14.61 -64.89
CA PRO A 90 -21.65 -14.35 -63.48
C PRO A 90 -20.35 -14.01 -62.71
N PRO A 91 -20.40 -13.03 -61.78
CA PRO A 91 -19.22 -12.67 -61.00
C PRO A 91 -18.77 -13.84 -60.12
N PRO A 92 -17.46 -13.96 -59.82
CA PRO A 92 -16.97 -14.97 -58.89
C PRO A 92 -17.62 -14.80 -57.51
N PRO A 93 -17.77 -15.88 -56.73
CA PRO A 93 -18.32 -15.80 -55.39
C PRO A 93 -17.51 -14.82 -54.52
N PRO A 94 -18.14 -14.09 -53.60
CA PRO A 94 -17.43 -13.19 -52.71
C PRO A 94 -16.36 -13.96 -51.93
N PRO A 95 -15.21 -13.34 -51.62
CA PRO A 95 -14.23 -13.96 -50.73
C PRO A 95 -14.91 -14.32 -49.40
N PRO A 96 -14.45 -15.37 -48.69
CA PRO A 96 -14.95 -15.68 -47.36
C PRO A 96 -14.83 -14.42 -46.49
N PRO A 97 -15.78 -14.17 -45.57
CA PRO A 97 -15.72 -13.01 -44.70
C PRO A 97 -14.36 -12.99 -44.03
N VAL A 98 -13.64 -11.87 -44.18
CA VAL A 98 -12.43 -11.62 -43.40
C VAL A 98 -12.86 -11.75 -41.95
N GLU A 99 -12.23 -12.65 -41.19
CA GLU A 99 -12.39 -12.64 -39.74
C GLU A 99 -11.95 -11.26 -39.28
N GLU A 100 -12.92 -10.41 -38.94
CA GLU A 100 -12.66 -9.21 -38.17
C GLU A 100 -11.99 -9.68 -36.88
N LYS A 101 -10.67 -9.51 -36.83
CA LYS A 101 -9.92 -9.66 -35.58
C LYS A 101 -10.64 -8.82 -34.55
N LYS A 102 -11.34 -9.50 -33.64
CA LYS A 102 -11.94 -8.93 -32.44
C LYS A 102 -10.93 -7.92 -31.89
N PRO A 103 -11.31 -6.65 -31.67
CA PRO A 103 -10.34 -5.59 -31.37
C PRO A 103 -9.42 -6.07 -30.26
N GLU A 104 -8.15 -6.22 -30.58
CA GLU A 104 -7.14 -6.59 -29.60
C GLU A 104 -7.08 -5.43 -28.62
N THR A 105 -7.61 -5.64 -27.41
CA THR A 105 -7.51 -4.65 -26.33
C THR A 105 -6.04 -4.29 -26.19
N PRO A 106 -5.70 -2.98 -26.10
CA PRO A 106 -4.31 -2.57 -26.02
C PRO A 106 -3.69 -3.20 -24.77
N LYS A 107 -2.83 -4.20 -24.98
CA LYS A 107 -2.19 -4.94 -23.89
C LYS A 107 -1.37 -3.96 -23.08
N LEU A 108 -1.70 -3.85 -21.80
CA LEU A 108 -0.95 -3.04 -20.84
C LEU A 108 0.54 -3.42 -20.89
N SER A 109 1.39 -2.41 -20.85
CA SER A 109 2.83 -2.56 -20.86
C SER A 109 3.35 -3.19 -19.56
N ALA A 110 4.59 -3.71 -19.61
CA ALA A 110 5.27 -4.19 -18.41
C ALA A 110 5.39 -3.12 -17.32
N GLU A 111 5.53 -1.85 -17.72
CA GLU A 111 5.64 -0.73 -16.79
C GLU A 111 4.30 -0.42 -16.12
N GLU A 112 3.19 -0.41 -16.86
CA GLU A 112 1.85 -0.22 -16.31
C GLU A 112 1.49 -1.33 -15.32
N TYR A 113 1.76 -2.60 -15.65
CA TYR A 113 1.60 -3.71 -14.71
C TYR A 113 2.49 -3.56 -13.47
N GLY A 114 3.73 -3.10 -13.63
CA GLY A 114 4.61 -2.79 -12.49
C GLY A 114 4.02 -1.74 -11.55
N ARG A 115 3.47 -0.64 -12.09
CA ARG A 115 2.77 0.39 -11.30
C ARG A 115 1.52 -0.18 -10.61
N ILE A 116 0.67 -0.91 -11.33
CA ILE A 116 -0.53 -1.57 -10.79
C ILE A 116 -0.16 -2.48 -9.61
N LEU A 117 0.85 -3.34 -9.78
CA LEU A 117 1.29 -4.29 -8.75
C LEU A 117 1.86 -3.60 -7.51
N ASN A 118 2.67 -2.54 -7.67
CA ASN A 118 3.18 -1.78 -6.54
C ASN A 118 2.04 -1.06 -5.79
N LEU A 119 1.09 -0.46 -6.52
CA LEU A 119 -0.04 0.28 -5.95
C LEU A 119 -1.07 -0.64 -5.28
N ALA A 120 -1.44 -1.76 -5.90
CA ALA A 120 -2.25 -2.81 -5.27
C ALA A 120 -1.52 -3.43 -4.06
N GLY A 121 -0.21 -3.66 -4.19
CA GLY A 121 0.64 -4.10 -3.08
C GLY A 121 0.64 -3.12 -1.90
N ARG A 122 0.65 -1.80 -2.19
CA ARG A 122 0.58 -0.70 -1.22
C ARG A 122 -0.73 -0.69 -0.44
N GLN A 123 -1.87 -1.03 -1.07
CA GLN A 123 -3.16 -1.15 -0.36
C GLN A 123 -3.12 -2.16 0.80
N ARG A 124 -2.39 -3.28 0.65
CA ARG A 124 -2.17 -4.25 1.74
C ARG A 124 -1.43 -3.63 2.93
N MET A 125 -0.47 -2.73 2.66
CA MET A 125 0.26 -2.01 3.72
C MET A 125 -0.62 -0.92 4.35
N LEU A 126 -1.32 -0.12 3.54
CA LEU A 126 -2.17 0.98 4.00
C LEU A 126 -3.32 0.47 4.89
N SER A 127 -3.92 -0.69 4.59
CA SER A 127 -4.93 -1.30 5.48
C SER A 127 -4.37 -1.59 6.88
N GLN A 128 -3.15 -2.13 6.98
CA GLN A 128 -2.51 -2.40 8.27
C GLN A 128 -2.08 -1.10 8.97
N LYS A 129 -1.59 -0.12 8.19
CA LYS A 129 -1.16 1.19 8.69
C LYS A 129 -2.32 1.98 9.31
N MET A 130 -3.50 2.00 8.69
CA MET A 130 -4.70 2.64 9.25
C MET A 130 -5.07 2.04 10.61
N SER A 131 -5.17 0.71 10.72
CA SER A 131 -5.49 0.07 12.00
C SER A 131 -4.39 0.29 13.05
N LYS A 132 -3.11 0.28 12.67
CA LYS A 132 -1.99 0.62 13.56
C LYS A 132 -2.11 2.05 14.11
N GLU A 133 -2.31 3.02 13.23
CA GLU A 133 -2.44 4.44 13.59
C GLU A 133 -3.67 4.66 14.49
N ALA A 134 -4.80 4.01 14.18
CA ALA A 134 -5.97 4.02 15.04
C ALA A 134 -5.68 3.46 16.45
N LEU A 135 -4.96 2.35 16.55
CA LEU A 135 -4.62 1.72 17.83
C LEU A 135 -3.60 2.56 18.63
N PHE A 136 -2.69 3.30 17.99
CA PHE A 136 -1.82 4.24 18.71
C PHE A 136 -2.61 5.39 19.35
N VAL A 137 -3.64 5.92 18.68
CA VAL A 137 -4.56 6.91 19.28
C VAL A 137 -5.26 6.30 20.51
N LEU A 138 -5.78 5.08 20.40
CA LEU A 138 -6.44 4.37 21.51
C LEU A 138 -5.49 4.05 22.67
N ALA A 139 -4.20 3.84 22.38
CA ALA A 139 -3.14 3.64 23.37
C ALA A 139 -2.64 4.93 24.04
N GLY A 140 -3.12 6.11 23.61
CA GLY A 140 -2.64 7.40 24.13
C GLY A 140 -1.20 7.72 23.72
N ILE A 141 -0.75 7.21 22.59
CA ILE A 141 0.61 7.40 22.04
C ILE A 141 0.53 8.37 20.87
N ASN A 142 1.08 9.57 21.06
CA ASN A 142 1.07 10.66 20.08
C ASN A 142 -0.30 10.84 19.37
N PRO A 143 -1.42 10.93 20.11
CA PRO A 143 -2.76 10.73 19.54
C PRO A 143 -3.10 11.75 18.45
N GLU A 144 -2.73 13.03 18.59
CA GLU A 144 -3.01 14.03 17.56
C GLU A 144 -2.19 13.82 16.28
N VAL A 145 -0.94 13.35 16.39
CA VAL A 145 -0.11 12.97 15.24
C VAL A 145 -0.70 11.73 14.56
N ASN A 146 -1.08 10.72 15.33
CA ASN A 146 -1.64 9.48 14.80
C ASN A 146 -3.05 9.67 14.20
N LYS A 147 -3.88 10.62 14.68
CA LYS A 147 -5.12 11.04 14.01
C LYS A 147 -4.86 11.67 12.63
N ILE A 148 -3.88 12.59 12.54
CA ILE A 148 -3.50 13.23 11.27
C ILE A 148 -2.98 12.18 10.28
N ASN A 149 -2.13 11.28 10.75
CA ASN A 149 -1.59 10.18 9.94
C ASN A 149 -2.69 9.23 9.46
N LEU A 150 -3.62 8.85 10.35
CA LEU A 150 -4.77 8.00 10.00
C LEU A 150 -5.62 8.62 8.89
N GLY A 151 -5.93 9.92 8.98
CA GLY A 151 -6.62 10.66 7.91
C GLY A 151 -5.87 10.58 6.57
N LYS A 152 -4.58 10.93 6.56
CA LYS A 152 -3.73 10.86 5.35
C LYS A 152 -3.65 9.44 4.77
N THR A 153 -3.45 8.42 5.60
CA THR A 153 -3.36 7.00 5.17
C THR A 153 -4.68 6.53 4.56
N ARG A 154 -5.81 6.91 5.17
CA ARG A 154 -7.15 6.61 4.68
C ARG A 154 -7.44 7.26 3.34
N ASP A 155 -7.18 8.56 3.23
CA ASP A 155 -7.46 9.32 2.01
C ASP A 155 -6.61 8.80 0.84
N LEU A 156 -5.34 8.43 1.10
CA LEU A 156 -4.47 7.74 0.13
C LEU A 156 -4.97 6.33 -0.24
N PHE A 157 -5.51 5.57 0.72
CA PHE A 157 -6.11 4.27 0.45
C PHE A 157 -7.32 4.41 -0.49
N VAL A 158 -8.21 5.38 -0.24
CA VAL A 158 -9.38 5.65 -1.08
C VAL A 158 -8.97 6.09 -2.48
N LEU A 159 -8.06 7.08 -2.61
CA LEU A 159 -7.53 7.55 -3.89
C LEU A 159 -6.92 6.42 -4.72
N THR A 160 -6.08 5.59 -4.08
CA THR A 160 -5.41 4.46 -4.75
C THR A 160 -6.41 3.36 -5.13
N HIS A 161 -7.40 3.06 -4.26
CA HIS A 161 -8.42 2.05 -4.55
C HIS A 161 -9.30 2.46 -5.74
N LYS A 162 -9.74 3.73 -5.76
CA LYS A 162 -10.47 4.30 -6.88
C LYS A 162 -9.65 4.24 -8.17
N GLY A 163 -8.38 4.66 -8.12
CA GLY A 163 -7.47 4.60 -9.27
C GLY A 163 -7.24 3.18 -9.81
N LEU A 164 -7.24 2.16 -8.94
CA LEU A 164 -7.15 0.76 -9.37
C LEU A 164 -8.44 0.25 -10.04
N LYS A 165 -9.61 0.81 -9.70
CA LYS A 165 -10.88 0.46 -10.35
C LYS A 165 -11.08 1.20 -11.67
N GLU A 166 -11.03 2.53 -11.62
CA GLU A 166 -11.47 3.45 -12.68
C GLU A 166 -10.33 4.03 -13.53
N GLY A 167 -9.07 3.70 -13.19
CA GLY A 167 -7.90 4.40 -13.70
C GLY A 167 -7.66 5.73 -13.00
N SER A 168 -6.48 6.31 -13.19
CA SER A 168 -6.13 7.63 -12.67
C SER A 168 -4.93 8.21 -13.40
N VAL A 169 -5.09 9.40 -13.99
CA VAL A 169 -3.99 10.16 -14.60
C VAL A 169 -2.94 10.56 -13.55
N GLU A 170 -3.37 10.94 -12.35
CA GLU A 170 -2.50 11.32 -11.23
C GLU A 170 -1.60 10.15 -10.79
N LEU A 171 -2.17 8.94 -10.70
CA LEU A 171 -1.42 7.73 -10.31
C LEU A 171 -0.79 6.99 -11.49
N GLN A 172 -0.93 7.51 -12.72
CA GLN A 172 -0.51 6.87 -13.97
C GLN A 172 -1.04 5.42 -14.11
N LEU A 173 -2.28 5.21 -13.67
CA LEU A 173 -3.01 3.94 -13.69
C LEU A 173 -3.99 3.90 -14.88
N PRO A 174 -3.97 2.83 -15.69
CA PRO A 174 -5.06 2.54 -16.62
C PRO A 174 -6.31 2.04 -15.87
N GLU A 175 -7.46 2.05 -16.54
CA GLU A 175 -8.69 1.42 -16.02
C GLU A 175 -8.54 -0.12 -15.97
N THR A 176 -9.11 -0.77 -14.94
CA THR A 176 -9.10 -2.23 -14.85
C THR A 176 -10.27 -2.81 -15.64
N GLU A 177 -10.03 -3.30 -16.86
CA GLU A 177 -11.06 -3.94 -17.70
C GLU A 177 -11.50 -5.33 -17.19
N ASN A 178 -10.68 -5.98 -16.36
CA ASN A 178 -10.91 -7.37 -15.94
C ASN A 178 -12.03 -7.46 -14.89
N LYS A 179 -13.14 -8.07 -15.30
CA LYS A 179 -14.35 -8.23 -14.48
C LYS A 179 -14.14 -9.03 -13.19
N GLU A 180 -13.25 -10.01 -13.16
CA GLU A 180 -12.95 -10.77 -11.94
C GLU A 180 -12.21 -9.87 -10.93
N ILE A 181 -11.27 -9.06 -11.41
CA ILE A 181 -10.52 -8.10 -10.59
C ILE A 181 -11.44 -6.99 -10.09
N LEU A 182 -12.31 -6.43 -10.93
CA LEU A 182 -13.30 -5.44 -10.53
C LEU A 182 -14.24 -5.95 -9.42
N LEU A 183 -14.70 -7.21 -9.50
CA LEU A 183 -15.50 -7.84 -8.43
C LEU A 183 -14.70 -8.04 -7.14
N GLN A 184 -13.42 -8.40 -7.24
CA GLN A 184 -12.54 -8.50 -6.07
C GLN A 184 -12.27 -7.13 -5.42
N LEU A 185 -12.11 -6.08 -6.22
CA LEU A 185 -11.98 -4.71 -5.74
C LEU A 185 -13.28 -4.21 -5.08
N ALA A 186 -14.45 -4.50 -5.65
CA ALA A 186 -15.74 -4.21 -5.00
C ALA A 186 -15.89 -4.92 -3.64
N THR A 187 -15.40 -6.16 -3.51
CA THR A 187 -15.33 -6.88 -2.22
C THR A 187 -14.42 -6.15 -1.22
N VAL A 188 -13.27 -5.63 -1.67
CA VAL A 188 -12.36 -4.82 -0.84
C VAL A 188 -13.01 -3.51 -0.39
N GLU A 189 -13.79 -2.87 -1.26
CA GLU A 189 -14.56 -1.65 -0.99
C GLU A 189 -15.63 -1.90 0.08
N GLU A 190 -16.46 -2.94 -0.05
CA GLU A 190 -17.52 -3.28 0.92
C GLU A 190 -16.96 -3.57 2.34
N ILE A 191 -15.74 -4.09 2.43
CA ILE A 191 -15.05 -4.29 3.73
C ILE A 191 -14.50 -2.95 4.25
N PHE A 192 -13.95 -2.11 3.38
CA PHE A 192 -13.48 -0.78 3.76
C PHE A 192 -14.62 0.13 4.25
N GLU A 193 -15.81 0.07 3.64
CA GLU A 193 -17.00 0.81 4.08
C GLU A 193 -17.43 0.47 5.51
N LYS A 194 -17.17 -0.76 5.99
CA LYS A 194 -17.43 -1.16 7.39
C LYS A 194 -16.38 -0.62 8.36
N LEU A 195 -15.13 -0.51 7.90
CA LEU A 195 -14.01 0.01 8.69
C LEU A 195 -13.98 1.55 8.73
N ASN A 196 -14.39 2.23 7.67
CA ASN A 196 -14.26 3.69 7.54
C ASN A 196 -14.94 4.48 8.68
N PRO A 197 -16.17 4.17 9.13
CA PRO A 197 -16.78 4.83 10.28
C PRO A 197 -15.98 4.65 11.58
N LEU A 198 -15.25 3.55 11.74
CA LEU A 198 -14.39 3.32 12.91
C LEU A 198 -13.17 4.25 12.87
N PHE A 199 -12.56 4.44 11.68
CA PHE A 199 -11.46 5.39 11.51
C PHE A 199 -11.92 6.84 11.72
N GLU A 200 -13.09 7.21 11.20
CA GLU A 200 -13.70 8.54 11.42
C GLU A 200 -14.01 8.81 12.90
N LYS A 201 -14.49 7.79 13.62
CA LYS A 201 -14.70 7.85 15.07
C LYS A 201 -13.37 8.07 15.81
N VAL A 202 -12.30 7.33 15.49
CA VAL A 202 -10.97 7.55 16.09
C VAL A 202 -10.42 8.95 15.77
N ILE A 203 -10.57 9.44 14.53
CA ILE A 203 -10.14 10.80 14.15
C ILE A 203 -10.88 11.87 14.97
N SER A 204 -12.20 11.72 15.15
CA SER A 204 -13.06 12.73 15.76
C SER A 204 -13.12 12.69 17.30
N SER A 205 -13.19 11.50 17.91
CA SER A 205 -13.33 11.34 19.36
C SER A 205 -12.08 10.79 20.05
N GLY A 206 -11.14 10.20 19.30
CA GLY A 206 -9.99 9.48 19.86
C GLY A 206 -10.35 8.19 20.60
N ASN A 207 -11.58 7.67 20.46
CA ASN A 207 -12.05 6.50 21.19
C ASN A 207 -12.84 5.52 20.32
N LEU A 208 -12.85 4.25 20.73
CA LEU A 208 -13.68 3.17 20.21
C LEU A 208 -14.25 2.37 21.39
N SER A 209 -15.42 1.75 21.21
CA SER A 209 -15.93 0.75 22.15
C SER A 209 -15.20 -0.60 21.96
N GLN A 210 -15.35 -1.52 22.91
CA GLN A 210 -14.78 -2.87 22.77
C GLN A 210 -15.36 -3.64 21.57
N GLU A 211 -16.63 -3.39 21.22
CA GLU A 211 -17.26 -3.95 20.01
C GLU A 211 -16.64 -3.37 18.74
N ASP A 212 -16.44 -2.05 18.69
CA ASP A 212 -15.77 -1.37 17.57
C ASP A 212 -14.32 -1.87 17.38
N ILE A 213 -13.57 -2.11 18.46
CA ILE A 213 -12.20 -2.65 18.40
C ILE A 213 -12.22 -4.10 17.86
N GLY A 214 -13.24 -4.89 18.23
CA GLY A 214 -13.45 -6.23 17.68
C GLY A 214 -13.77 -6.23 16.19
N ALA A 215 -14.64 -5.32 15.75
CA ALA A 215 -14.93 -5.10 14.32
C ALA A 215 -13.65 -4.65 13.58
N LEU A 216 -12.92 -3.68 14.13
CA LEU A 216 -11.65 -3.20 13.58
C LEU A 216 -10.62 -4.32 13.41
N GLN A 217 -10.42 -5.19 14.42
CA GLN A 217 -9.47 -6.31 14.31
C GLN A 217 -9.91 -7.31 13.23
N LYS A 218 -11.17 -7.74 13.28
CA LYS A 218 -11.75 -8.74 12.39
C LYS A 218 -11.74 -8.26 10.93
N ASP A 219 -12.36 -7.13 10.66
CA ASP A 219 -12.58 -6.66 9.29
C ASP A 219 -11.28 -6.13 8.66
N ASN A 220 -10.29 -5.71 9.46
CA ASN A 220 -8.94 -5.44 8.97
C ASN A 220 -8.22 -6.70 8.44
N LEU A 221 -8.41 -7.85 9.09
CA LEU A 221 -7.83 -9.12 8.61
C LEU A 221 -8.54 -9.60 7.33
N PHE A 222 -9.87 -9.42 7.23
CA PHE A 222 -10.59 -9.64 5.98
C PHE A 222 -10.11 -8.69 4.87
N LEU A 223 -9.97 -7.40 5.15
CA LEU A 223 -9.47 -6.42 4.18
C LEU A 223 -8.07 -6.76 3.67
N LEU A 224 -7.16 -7.21 4.56
CA LEU A 224 -5.84 -7.68 4.17
C LEU A 224 -5.91 -8.92 3.27
N LYS A 225 -6.76 -9.89 3.61
CA LYS A 225 -6.95 -11.13 2.84
C LYS A 225 -7.46 -10.84 1.43
N GLU A 226 -8.53 -10.06 1.30
CA GLU A 226 -9.17 -9.76 0.02
C GLU A 226 -8.29 -8.84 -0.85
N MET A 227 -7.58 -7.89 -0.24
CA MET A 227 -6.59 -7.09 -0.98
C MET A 227 -5.39 -7.95 -1.43
N ASN A 228 -5.04 -9.00 -0.69
CA ASN A 228 -4.04 -9.97 -1.16
C ASN A 228 -4.56 -10.83 -2.32
N GLN A 229 -5.86 -11.16 -2.38
CA GLN A 229 -6.43 -11.82 -3.56
C GLN A 229 -6.39 -10.90 -4.78
N ALA A 230 -6.75 -9.62 -4.64
CA ALA A 230 -6.65 -8.65 -5.73
C ALA A 230 -5.22 -8.54 -6.30
N VAL A 231 -4.20 -8.50 -5.44
CA VAL A 231 -2.78 -8.52 -5.88
C VAL A 231 -2.45 -9.80 -6.64
N LEU A 232 -2.83 -10.98 -6.13
CA LEU A 232 -2.59 -12.26 -6.81
C LEU A 232 -3.30 -12.35 -8.18
N MET A 233 -4.48 -11.73 -8.32
CA MET A 233 -5.17 -11.65 -9.61
C MET A 233 -4.43 -10.77 -10.61
N TYR A 234 -3.93 -9.59 -10.19
CA TYR A 234 -3.07 -8.75 -11.02
C TYR A 234 -1.75 -9.44 -11.38
N GLU A 235 -1.12 -10.18 -10.46
CA GLU A 235 0.11 -10.96 -10.74
C GLU A 235 -0.14 -12.04 -11.80
N LYS A 236 -1.26 -12.76 -11.69
CA LYS A 236 -1.69 -13.77 -12.66
C LYS A 236 -2.00 -13.16 -14.03
N GLU A 237 -2.65 -12.00 -14.06
CA GLU A 237 -2.94 -11.32 -15.32
C GLU A 237 -1.66 -10.81 -15.98
N ALA A 238 -0.81 -10.09 -15.23
CA ALA A 238 0.50 -9.63 -15.68
C ALA A 238 1.34 -10.78 -16.23
N GLY A 239 1.45 -11.92 -15.52
CA GLY A 239 2.20 -13.09 -15.99
C GLY A 239 1.59 -13.83 -17.19
N SER A 240 0.31 -13.58 -17.52
CA SER A 240 -0.33 -14.09 -18.74
C SER A 240 -0.07 -13.21 -19.97
N VAL A 241 0.25 -11.93 -19.76
CA VAL A 241 0.54 -10.94 -20.81
C VAL A 241 2.05 -10.77 -21.02
N LEU A 242 2.82 -10.78 -19.94
CA LEU A 242 4.26 -10.53 -19.89
C LEU A 242 5.01 -11.87 -19.76
N GLN A 243 5.77 -12.25 -20.78
CA GLN A 243 6.64 -13.44 -20.76
C GLN A 243 7.95 -13.18 -19.99
N GLY A 244 7.83 -12.64 -18.77
CA GLY A 244 8.96 -12.20 -17.94
C GLY A 244 9.49 -13.27 -16.97
N ASP A 245 10.65 -12.98 -16.36
CA ASP A 245 11.20 -13.80 -15.29
C ASP A 245 10.38 -13.64 -13.99
N ASN A 246 9.67 -14.70 -13.61
CA ASN A 246 8.89 -14.76 -12.37
C ASN A 246 9.74 -14.55 -11.10
N THR A 247 11.06 -14.75 -11.16
CA THR A 247 11.96 -14.59 -10.00
C THR A 247 12.05 -13.13 -9.57
N LEU A 248 12.20 -12.18 -10.51
CA LEU A 248 12.24 -10.74 -10.20
C LEU A 248 10.91 -10.25 -9.63
N THR A 249 9.78 -10.68 -10.20
CA THR A 249 8.43 -10.38 -9.68
C THR A 249 8.26 -10.93 -8.26
N THR A 250 8.76 -12.13 -7.99
CA THR A 250 8.73 -12.75 -6.65
C THR A 250 9.55 -11.95 -5.63
N ILE A 251 10.76 -11.53 -6.01
CA ILE A 251 11.63 -10.68 -5.17
C ILE A 251 10.93 -9.35 -4.83
N ILE A 252 10.41 -8.63 -5.84
CA ILE A 252 9.74 -7.34 -5.64
C ILE A 252 8.50 -7.48 -4.76
N ASN A 253 7.68 -8.53 -4.95
CA ASN A 253 6.51 -8.79 -4.10
C ASN A 253 6.92 -9.10 -2.65
N LEU A 254 7.96 -9.92 -2.43
CA LEU A 254 8.44 -10.27 -1.09
C LEU A 254 9.13 -9.11 -0.37
N ALA A 255 9.89 -8.27 -1.08
CA ALA A 255 10.37 -6.99 -0.56
C ALA A 255 9.20 -6.05 -0.23
N GLY A 256 8.23 -5.94 -1.14
CA GLY A 256 7.00 -5.15 -0.94
C GLY A 256 6.19 -5.61 0.26
N LYS A 257 6.21 -6.92 0.56
CA LYS A 257 5.57 -7.54 1.72
C LYS A 257 6.23 -7.11 3.05
N GLN A 258 7.52 -6.78 3.09
CA GLN A 258 8.18 -6.24 4.29
C GLN A 258 7.49 -4.97 4.79
N ARG A 259 7.13 -4.06 3.87
CA ARG A 259 6.37 -2.84 4.18
C ARG A 259 5.06 -3.16 4.91
N MET A 260 4.28 -4.13 4.41
CA MET A 260 3.02 -4.55 5.05
C MET A 260 3.25 -5.25 6.40
N LEU A 261 4.21 -6.18 6.46
CA LEU A 261 4.53 -6.94 7.67
C LEU A 261 5.00 -6.01 8.82
N SER A 262 5.81 -4.98 8.53
CA SER A 262 6.22 -3.98 9.54
C SER A 262 5.02 -3.28 10.19
N GLN A 263 3.98 -2.94 9.42
CA GLN A 263 2.76 -2.30 9.93
C GLN A 263 1.90 -3.30 10.70
N LYS A 264 1.80 -4.54 10.22
CA LYS A 264 1.07 -5.64 10.88
C LYS A 264 1.68 -5.99 12.25
N ILE A 265 3.01 -6.01 12.36
CA ILE A 265 3.75 -6.24 13.61
C ILE A 265 3.43 -5.17 14.66
N ALA A 266 3.53 -3.89 14.30
CA ALA A 266 3.18 -2.81 15.22
C ALA A 266 1.69 -2.84 15.64
N LYS A 267 0.79 -3.15 14.70
CA LYS A 267 -0.66 -3.36 14.98
C LYS A 267 -0.89 -4.50 15.97
N GLU A 268 -0.17 -5.61 15.84
CA GLU A 268 -0.29 -6.79 16.72
C GLU A 268 0.30 -6.53 18.12
N ILE A 269 1.44 -5.83 18.20
CA ILE A 269 1.99 -5.31 19.46
C ILE A 269 0.94 -4.43 20.18
N LEU A 270 0.27 -3.54 19.44
CA LEU A 270 -0.74 -2.64 20.01
C LEU A 270 -2.01 -3.37 20.50
N PHE A 271 -2.47 -4.41 19.79
CA PHE A 271 -3.57 -5.24 20.30
C PHE A 271 -3.19 -5.97 21.60
N VAL A 272 -1.96 -6.50 21.69
CA VAL A 272 -1.45 -7.08 22.95
C VAL A 272 -1.37 -6.01 24.04
N TYR A 273 -0.86 -4.81 23.76
CA TYR A 273 -0.77 -3.70 24.72
C TYR A 273 -2.14 -3.23 25.25
N LEU A 274 -3.13 -3.16 24.37
CA LEU A 274 -4.51 -2.81 24.73
C LEU A 274 -5.29 -3.98 25.37
N ASN A 275 -4.62 -5.11 25.64
CA ASN A 275 -5.19 -6.33 26.22
C ASN A 275 -6.42 -6.85 25.44
N PHE A 276 -6.37 -6.72 24.11
CA PHE A 276 -7.46 -7.12 23.23
C PHE A 276 -7.09 -8.42 22.50
N ASN A 277 -7.82 -9.51 22.79
CA ASN A 277 -7.52 -10.86 22.28
C ASN A 277 -6.02 -11.22 22.42
N GLU A 278 -5.47 -11.05 23.63
CA GLU A 278 -4.03 -11.11 23.93
C GLU A 278 -3.37 -12.39 23.36
N ASP A 279 -3.87 -13.57 23.72
CA ASP A 279 -3.35 -14.88 23.29
C ASP A 279 -3.33 -15.06 21.76
N GLU A 280 -4.28 -14.45 21.05
CA GLU A 280 -4.37 -14.54 19.59
C GLU A 280 -3.38 -13.60 18.92
N ASN A 281 -3.32 -12.34 19.38
CA ASN A 281 -2.39 -11.35 18.86
C ASN A 281 -0.93 -11.67 19.23
N GLN A 282 -0.66 -12.29 20.38
CA GLN A 282 0.67 -12.77 20.75
C GLN A 282 1.16 -13.85 19.76
N LYS A 283 0.31 -14.84 19.43
CA LYS A 283 0.62 -15.88 18.43
C LYS A 283 0.81 -15.28 17.04
N ALA A 284 -0.12 -14.42 16.62
CA ALA A 284 -0.04 -13.73 15.34
C ALA A 284 1.23 -12.89 15.21
N LEU A 285 1.61 -12.14 16.26
CA LEU A 285 2.84 -11.36 16.30
C LEU A 285 4.08 -12.25 16.10
N ILE A 286 4.16 -13.38 16.78
CA ILE A 286 5.28 -14.33 16.66
C ILE A 286 5.37 -14.88 15.23
N GLU A 287 4.25 -15.22 14.60
CA GLU A 287 4.20 -15.69 13.21
C GLU A 287 4.58 -14.60 12.20
N THR A 288 4.02 -13.40 12.32
CA THR A 288 4.35 -12.25 11.46
C THR A 288 5.83 -11.87 11.58
N SER A 289 6.38 -11.88 12.79
CA SER A 289 7.78 -11.54 13.06
C SER A 289 8.75 -12.57 12.50
N LYS A 290 8.44 -13.88 12.63
CA LYS A 290 9.19 -14.96 11.98
C LYS A 290 9.17 -14.83 10.46
N LEU A 291 8.01 -14.52 9.88
CA LEU A 291 7.86 -14.36 8.43
C LEU A 291 8.60 -13.11 7.91
N PHE A 292 8.54 -11.99 8.64
CA PHE A 292 9.30 -10.77 8.34
C PHE A 292 10.79 -11.10 8.26
N TYR A 293 11.36 -11.62 9.35
CA TYR A 293 12.80 -11.87 9.45
C TYR A 293 13.28 -12.98 8.51
N LYS A 294 12.50 -14.06 8.29
CA LYS A 294 12.83 -15.09 7.27
C LYS A 294 12.91 -14.46 5.87
N THR A 295 11.97 -13.58 5.52
CA THR A 295 11.97 -12.92 4.22
C THR A 295 13.12 -11.91 4.10
N LEU A 296 13.45 -11.15 5.15
CA LEU A 296 14.61 -10.26 5.17
C LEU A 296 15.93 -11.02 4.93
N LEU A 297 16.14 -12.14 5.64
CA LEU A 297 17.31 -12.99 5.41
C LEU A 297 17.30 -13.62 4.01
N GLY A 298 16.15 -14.08 3.53
CA GLY A 298 16.01 -14.64 2.18
C GLY A 298 16.32 -13.63 1.07
N LEU A 299 15.99 -12.35 1.26
CA LEU A 299 16.36 -11.27 0.33
C LEU A 299 17.88 -11.00 0.32
N LYS A 300 18.54 -11.15 1.48
CA LYS A 300 20.00 -11.01 1.62
C LYS A 300 20.75 -12.21 1.02
N SER A 301 20.55 -13.41 1.57
CA SER A 301 21.37 -14.61 1.31
C SER A 301 20.68 -15.73 0.52
N GLY A 302 19.42 -15.54 0.14
CA GLY A 302 18.60 -16.57 -0.51
C GLY A 302 17.83 -17.43 0.49
N ASP A 303 16.68 -17.93 0.04
CA ASP A 303 15.80 -18.85 0.76
C ASP A 303 15.01 -19.69 -0.25
N GLY A 304 15.25 -21.01 -0.23
CA GLY A 304 14.65 -21.94 -1.20
C GLY A 304 13.15 -22.14 -1.03
N ASP A 305 12.61 -21.98 0.20
CA ASP A 305 11.17 -22.11 0.44
C ASP A 305 10.41 -20.87 -0.08
N LEU A 306 11.07 -19.71 -0.08
CA LEU A 306 10.53 -18.44 -0.59
C LEU A 306 10.83 -18.22 -2.08
N GLY A 307 11.58 -19.12 -2.74
CA GLY A 307 12.01 -18.95 -4.12
C GLY A 307 12.99 -17.78 -4.32
N LEU A 308 13.69 -17.36 -3.27
CA LEU A 308 14.61 -16.23 -3.30
C LEU A 308 16.05 -16.70 -3.58
N PRO A 309 16.72 -16.19 -4.64
CA PRO A 309 18.13 -16.50 -4.91
C PRO A 309 19.11 -15.72 -4.01
N GLY A 310 18.61 -14.73 -3.26
CA GLY A 310 19.44 -13.73 -2.57
C GLY A 310 19.90 -12.62 -3.52
N THR A 311 20.80 -11.76 -3.03
CA THR A 311 21.36 -10.67 -3.84
C THR A 311 22.85 -10.49 -3.58
N THR A 312 23.59 -10.11 -4.62
CA THR A 312 25.01 -9.73 -4.54
C THR A 312 25.23 -8.23 -4.77
N ASP A 313 24.17 -7.48 -5.04
CA ASP A 313 24.23 -6.03 -5.22
C ASP A 313 24.55 -5.35 -3.87
N SER A 314 25.63 -4.56 -3.85
CA SER A 314 26.13 -3.96 -2.60
C SER A 314 25.24 -2.84 -2.06
N ALA A 315 24.49 -2.13 -2.92
CA ALA A 315 23.56 -1.09 -2.48
C ALA A 315 22.31 -1.72 -1.85
N ILE A 316 21.78 -2.79 -2.46
CA ILE A 316 20.67 -3.56 -1.90
C ILE A 316 21.08 -4.23 -0.59
N LEU A 317 22.26 -4.86 -0.51
CA LEU A 317 22.75 -5.47 0.73
C LEU A 317 22.87 -4.43 1.86
N ALA A 318 23.47 -3.27 1.59
CA ALA A 318 23.57 -2.19 2.56
C ALA A 318 22.19 -1.69 3.01
N GLN A 319 21.22 -1.57 2.10
CA GLN A 319 19.86 -1.15 2.45
C GLN A 319 19.10 -2.20 3.29
N LEU A 320 19.33 -3.50 3.02
CA LEU A 320 18.80 -4.60 3.83
C LEU A 320 19.45 -4.68 5.21
N ASP A 321 20.74 -4.30 5.35
CA ASP A 321 21.40 -4.14 6.65
C ASP A 321 20.83 -2.98 7.46
N VAL A 322 20.44 -1.87 6.83
CA VAL A 322 19.73 -0.78 7.52
C VAL A 322 18.37 -1.26 8.08
N ILE A 323 17.61 -2.03 7.29
CA ILE A 323 16.34 -2.62 7.73
C ILE A 323 16.56 -3.58 8.92
N ASP A 324 17.61 -4.42 8.85
CA ASP A 324 18.01 -5.33 9.92
C ASP A 324 18.35 -4.56 11.21
N ASN A 325 19.13 -3.48 11.13
CA ASN A 325 19.48 -2.65 12.28
C ASN A 325 18.24 -2.03 12.96
N VAL A 326 17.27 -1.51 12.20
CA VAL A 326 16.00 -1.02 12.78
C VAL A 326 15.19 -2.17 13.39
N TRP A 327 15.17 -3.34 12.73
CA TRP A 327 14.51 -4.53 13.24
C TRP A 327 15.10 -5.04 14.56
N GLN A 328 16.43 -5.02 14.74
CA GLN A 328 17.07 -5.43 15.99
C GLN A 328 16.68 -4.54 17.19
N ASN A 329 16.22 -3.31 16.97
CA ASN A 329 15.69 -2.43 18.02
C ASN A 329 14.20 -2.71 18.37
N ILE A 330 13.43 -3.33 17.45
CA ILE A 330 12.03 -3.73 17.66
C ILE A 330 11.91 -5.15 18.23
N ASN A 331 12.82 -6.05 17.85
CA ASN A 331 12.84 -7.46 18.25
C ASN A 331 12.84 -7.70 19.78
N PRO A 332 13.51 -6.89 20.65
CA PRO A 332 13.42 -7.02 22.10
C PRO A 332 11.99 -6.92 22.64
N THR A 333 11.19 -5.94 22.18
CA THR A 333 9.78 -5.80 22.57
C THR A 333 8.96 -7.03 22.16
N ILE A 334 9.20 -7.57 20.95
CA ILE A 334 8.55 -8.79 20.47
C ILE A 334 8.92 -9.99 21.35
N LYS A 335 10.18 -10.11 21.77
CA LYS A 335 10.64 -11.19 22.66
C LYS A 335 10.05 -11.08 24.06
N THR A 336 9.92 -9.87 24.58
CA THR A 336 9.24 -9.62 25.85
C THR A 336 7.76 -10.02 25.77
N ILE A 337 7.07 -9.67 24.67
CA ILE A 337 5.69 -10.11 24.43
C ILE A 337 5.59 -11.64 24.29
N GLU A 338 6.50 -12.29 23.57
CA GLU A 338 6.53 -13.76 23.41
C GLU A 338 6.64 -14.51 24.75
N ILE A 339 7.31 -13.92 25.75
CA ILE A 339 7.53 -14.52 27.07
C ILE A 339 6.47 -14.11 28.10
N MET A 340 6.06 -12.84 28.11
CA MET A 340 5.29 -12.23 29.21
C MET A 340 3.90 -11.72 28.80
N GLY A 341 3.59 -11.71 27.50
CA GLY A 341 2.36 -11.11 26.97
C GLY A 341 2.30 -9.61 27.26
N ASN A 342 1.10 -9.11 27.55
CA ASN A 342 0.82 -7.73 27.95
C ASN A 342 1.63 -7.31 29.20
N LYS A 343 1.90 -8.23 30.12
CA LYS A 343 2.57 -7.94 31.40
C LYS A 343 4.03 -7.53 31.27
N GLY A 344 4.64 -7.75 30.11
CA GLY A 344 6.03 -7.37 29.85
C GLY A 344 6.22 -6.02 29.16
N ILE A 345 5.14 -5.36 28.71
CA ILE A 345 5.21 -4.14 27.91
C ILE A 345 4.61 -2.95 28.64
N THR A 346 5.33 -1.83 28.64
CA THR A 346 4.91 -0.57 29.23
C THR A 346 4.60 0.45 28.14
N ARG A 347 4.14 1.64 28.55
CA ARG A 347 3.92 2.76 27.64
C ARG A 347 5.21 3.19 26.92
N LEU A 348 6.38 3.02 27.55
CA LEU A 348 7.68 3.35 26.96
C LEU A 348 8.01 2.45 25.76
N GLU A 349 7.85 1.13 25.86
CA GLU A 349 8.07 0.24 24.72
C GLU A 349 7.16 0.60 23.54
N ILE A 350 5.90 0.96 23.79
CA ILE A 350 4.98 1.35 22.71
C ILE A 350 5.38 2.69 22.07
N ALA A 351 5.87 3.65 22.84
CA ALA A 351 6.43 4.89 22.29
C ALA A 351 7.69 4.63 21.43
N ILE A 352 8.54 3.67 21.82
CA ILE A 352 9.68 3.22 21.00
C ILE A 352 9.18 2.57 19.70
N ILE A 353 8.11 1.75 19.74
CA ILE A 353 7.51 1.15 18.53
C ILE A 353 6.88 2.23 17.61
N ASP A 354 6.24 3.27 18.16
CA ASP A 354 5.74 4.42 17.38
C ASP A 354 6.87 5.19 16.68
N ALA A 355 8.02 5.35 17.36
CA ALA A 355 9.20 6.01 16.80
C ALA A 355 9.95 5.16 15.74
N LEU A 356 10.09 3.84 15.94
CA LEU A 356 10.86 2.95 15.05
C LEU A 356 10.06 2.41 13.86
N ASN A 357 8.74 2.38 13.93
CA ASN A 357 7.91 1.83 12.87
C ASN A 357 7.91 2.66 11.55
N PRO A 358 7.91 4.01 11.58
CA PRO A 358 8.05 4.82 10.36
C PRO A 358 9.42 4.65 9.67
N PRO A 359 10.58 4.71 10.36
CA PRO A 359 11.87 4.33 9.77
C PRO A 359 11.85 2.94 9.14
N LEU A 360 11.34 1.91 9.85
CA LEU A 360 11.28 0.55 9.29
C LEU A 360 10.46 0.47 7.98
N LEU A 361 9.37 1.24 7.88
CA LEU A 361 8.56 1.35 6.66
C LEU A 361 9.30 2.07 5.53
N VAL A 362 9.97 3.18 5.82
CA VAL A 362 10.73 3.99 4.85
C VAL A 362 11.91 3.21 4.29
N GLU A 363 12.71 2.57 5.14
CA GLU A 363 13.86 1.77 4.71
C GLU A 363 13.42 0.52 3.93
N SER A 364 12.32 -0.13 4.35
CA SER A 364 11.67 -1.19 3.56
C SER A 364 11.20 -0.70 2.19
N ASN A 365 10.76 0.55 2.07
CA ASN A 365 10.37 1.13 0.78
C ASN A 365 11.56 1.43 -0.12
N LYS A 366 12.68 1.93 0.43
CA LYS A 366 13.93 2.12 -0.32
C LYS A 366 14.44 0.80 -0.90
N ALA A 367 14.41 -0.29 -0.13
CA ALA A 367 14.78 -1.62 -0.63
C ALA A 367 13.92 -2.06 -1.82
N VAL A 368 12.60 -1.84 -1.79
CA VAL A 368 11.70 -2.13 -2.93
C VAL A 368 12.12 -1.34 -4.17
N VAL A 369 12.38 -0.04 -4.04
CA VAL A 369 12.81 0.82 -5.16
C VAL A 369 14.14 0.34 -5.76
N LEU A 370 15.10 -0.08 -4.93
CA LEU A 370 16.37 -0.64 -5.42
C LEU A 370 16.17 -1.97 -6.18
N PHE A 371 15.28 -2.86 -5.70
CA PHE A 371 14.92 -4.08 -6.44
C PHE A 371 14.19 -3.79 -7.76
N GLU A 372 13.30 -2.79 -7.80
CA GLU A 372 12.66 -2.33 -9.03
C GLU A 372 13.66 -1.74 -10.03
N GLN A 373 14.66 -0.98 -9.55
CA GLN A 373 15.75 -0.44 -10.37
C GLN A 373 16.65 -1.57 -10.92
N LEU A 374 17.03 -2.54 -10.09
CA LEU A 374 17.79 -3.72 -10.53
C LEU A 374 17.04 -4.49 -11.62
N ALA A 375 15.74 -4.74 -11.43
CA ALA A 375 14.90 -5.42 -12.40
C ALA A 375 14.80 -4.66 -13.74
N LYS A 376 14.71 -3.32 -13.70
CA LYS A 376 14.75 -2.47 -14.92
C LYS A 376 16.11 -2.48 -15.62
N SER A 377 17.21 -2.65 -14.88
CA SER A 377 18.57 -2.71 -15.45
C SER A 377 18.94 -4.07 -16.06
N ALA A 378 18.14 -5.10 -15.81
CA ALA A 378 18.32 -6.46 -16.30
C ALA A 378 17.48 -6.78 -17.56
N GLN A 379 16.67 -5.82 -18.03
CA GLN A 379 15.86 -5.88 -19.25
C GLN A 379 16.52 -5.11 -20.40
#